data_AF-A0A435VAQ3-F1
#
_entry.id   AF-A0A435VAQ3-F1
#
_cell.length_a   1.000
_cell.length_b   1.000
_cell.length_c   1.000
_cell.angle_alpha   90.00
_cell.angle_beta   90.00
_cell.angle_gamma   90.00
#
_symmetry.space_group_name_H-M   'P 1'
#
loop_
_entity.id
_entity.type
_entity.pdbx_description
1 polymer ?
#
loop_
_entity_poly.entity_id
_entity_poly.type
_entity_poly.pdbx_seq_one_letter_code
_entity_poly.pdbx_strand_id
1 'polypeptide(L)' 'MLFWIASTVGLAIAYLFGSMPTGYLAGKLLKGIDIREHGSKSTGATNVLRVLG' A
#
# COMPACT_ATOMS: atom_id res chain seq x y z
N MET A 1 -5.97 19.44 25.74
CA MET A 1 -5.18 18.19 25.91
C MET A 1 -5.77 17.04 25.10
N LEU A 2 -7.03 16.64 25.33
CA LEU A 2 -7.67 15.49 24.69
C LEU A 2 -7.71 15.54 23.15
N PHE A 3 -8.01 16.71 22.57
CA PHE A 3 -8.03 16.91 21.11
C PHE A 3 -6.70 16.51 20.46
N TRP A 4 -5.58 17.02 20.99
CA TRP A 4 -4.24 16.73 20.46
C TRP A 4 -3.89 15.25 20.56
N ILE A 5 -4.20 14.60 21.69
CA ILE A 5 -3.96 13.17 21.87
C ILE A 5 -4.76 12.36 20.84
N ALA A 6 -6.04 12.66 20.68
CA ALA A 6 -6.90 11.99 19.70
C ALA A 6 -6.38 12.18 18.26
N SER A 7 -5.94 13.39 17.90
CA SER A 7 -5.34 13.66 16.59
C SER A 7 -4.04 12.88 16.37
N THR A 8 -3.14 12.84 17.35
CA THR A 8 -1.88 12.07 17.24
C THR A 8 -2.14 10.58 17.10
N VAL A 9 -3.07 10.02 17.90
CA VAL A 9 -3.47 8.61 17.78
C VAL A 9 -4.09 8.34 16.41
N GLY A 10 -4.96 9.23 15.93
CA GLY A 10 -5.55 9.12 14.59
C GLY A 10 -4.50 9.12 13.47
N LEU A 11 -3.49 10.00 13.55
CA LEU A 11 -2.39 10.03 12.59
C LEU A 11 -1.53 8.76 12.64
N ALA A 12 -1.24 8.24 13.83
CA ALA A 12 -0.50 7.00 13.98
C ALA A 12 -1.26 5.83 13.33
N ILE A 13 -2.56 5.72 13.58
CA ILE A 13 -3.42 4.70 12.96
C ILE A 13 -3.42 4.84 11.44
N ALA A 14 -3.64 6.06 10.93
CA ALA A 14 -3.65 6.32 9.48
C ALA A 14 -2.32 5.97 8.82
N TYR A 15 -1.19 6.25 9.48
CA TYR A 15 0.14 5.88 8.99
C TYR A 15 0.33 4.36 8.94
N LEU A 16 -0.10 3.64 9.98
CA LEU A 16 0.01 2.17 10.02
C LEU A 16 -0.81 1.51 8.91
N PHE A 17 -2.03 1.99 8.66
CA PHE A 17 -2.86 1.46 7.58
C PHE A 17 -2.37 1.89 6.19
N GLY A 18 -1.95 3.15 6.02
CA GLY A 18 -1.48 3.69 4.75
C GLY A 18 -0.09 3.17 4.32
N SER A 19 0.74 2.74 5.26
CA SER A 19 2.06 2.16 4.97
C SER A 19 2.02 0.70 4.53
N MET A 20 0.84 0.07 4.50
CA MET A 20 0.70 -1.28 3.96
C MET A 20 1.02 -1.29 2.46
N PRO A 21 1.89 -2.21 1.98
CA PRO A 21 2.29 -2.26 0.59
C PRO A 21 1.20 -2.95 -0.26
N THR A 22 0.06 -2.27 -0.42
CA THR A 22 -1.14 -2.78 -1.10
C THR A 22 -0.87 -3.26 -2.52
N GLY A 23 -0.03 -2.56 -3.28
CA GLY A 23 0.34 -3.01 -4.62
C GLY A 23 1.14 -4.31 -4.62
N TYR A 24 2.10 -4.46 -3.69
CA TYR A 24 2.82 -5.73 -3.50
C TYR A 24 1.86 -6.86 -3.13
N LEU A 25 0.96 -6.60 -2.19
CA LEU A 25 -0.05 -7.56 -1.77
C LEU A 25 -0.97 -7.96 -2.92
N ALA A 26 -1.39 -7.00 -3.76
CA ALA A 26 -2.23 -7.26 -4.92
C ALA A 26 -1.53 -8.17 -5.94
N GLY A 27 -0.26 -7.91 -6.28
CA GLY A 27 0.49 -8.78 -7.19
C GLY A 27 0.65 -10.19 -6.65
N LYS A 28 0.94 -10.31 -5.36
CA LYS A 28 1.11 -11.61 -4.68
C LYS A 28 -0.19 -12.38 -4.52
N LEU A 29 -1.31 -11.72 -4.17
CA LEU A 29 -2.60 -12.37 -3.90
C LEU A 29 -3.40 -12.66 -5.17
N LEU A 30 -3.40 -11.76 -6.15
CA LEU A 30 -4.25 -11.92 -7.34
C LEU A 30 -3.61 -12.79 -8.42
N LYS A 31 -2.29 -12.71 -8.59
CA LYS A 31 -1.57 -13.39 -9.68
C LYS A 31 -0.39 -14.23 -9.19
N GLY A 32 -0.07 -14.22 -7.90
CA GLY A 32 1.06 -14.98 -7.35
C GLY A 32 2.44 -14.43 -7.76
N ILE A 33 2.52 -13.19 -8.24
CA ILE A 33 3.76 -12.61 -8.78
C ILE A 33 4.29 -11.48 -7.90
N ASP A 34 5.62 -11.32 -7.89
CA ASP A 34 6.23 -10.12 -7.30
C ASP A 34 6.18 -8.97 -8.31
N ILE A 35 5.27 -8.02 -8.07
CA ILE A 35 5.11 -6.78 -8.85
C ILE A 35 6.41 -5.96 -8.95
N ARG A 36 7.35 -6.11 -8.01
CA ARG A 36 8.65 -5.40 -8.05
C ARG A 36 9.57 -5.94 -9.14
N GLU A 37 9.27 -7.11 -9.69
CA GLU A 37 10.00 -7.70 -10.81
C GLU A 37 9.33 -7.41 -12.17
N HIS A 38 8.12 -6.82 -12.15
CA HIS A 38 7.27 -6.66 -13.33
C HIS A 38 6.95 -5.18 -13.62
N GLY A 39 6.78 -4.86 -14.91
CA GLY A 39 6.45 -3.50 -15.35
C GLY A 39 7.51 -2.47 -14.97
N SER A 40 7.09 -1.37 -14.31
CA SER A 40 7.99 -0.32 -13.83
C SER A 40 8.66 -0.63 -12.49
N LYS A 41 8.42 -1.82 -11.92
CA LYS A 41 8.97 -2.29 -10.63
C LYS A 41 8.51 -1.49 -9.39
N SER A 42 7.61 -0.52 -9.58
CA SER A 42 6.97 0.24 -8.50
C SER A 42 5.80 -0.55 -7.91
N THR A 43 5.53 -0.36 -6.62
CA THR A 43 4.32 -0.89 -5.95
C THR A 43 3.10 0.02 -6.11
N GLY A 44 3.20 1.10 -6.88
CA GLY A 44 2.10 2.03 -7.10
C GLY A 44 0.96 1.44 -7.93
N ALA A 45 -0.25 1.99 -7.76
CA ALA A 45 -1.47 1.56 -8.44
C ALA A 45 -1.32 1.49 -9.97
N THR A 46 -0.58 2.43 -10.58
CA THR A 46 -0.33 2.42 -12.03
C THR A 46 0.44 1.18 -12.50
N ASN A 47 1.41 0.70 -11.70
CA ASN A 47 2.13 -0.52 -12.07
C ASN A 47 1.29 -1.77 -11.81
N VAL A 48 0.54 -1.78 -10.70
CA VAL A 48 -0.42 -2.84 -10.39
C VAL A 48 -1.42 -3.01 -11.53
N LEU A 49 -2.07 -1.93 -11.97
CA LEU A 49 -3.04 -1.95 -13.07
C LEU A 49 -2.40 -2.44 -14.37
N ARG A 50 -1.19 -1.96 -14.71
CA ARG A 50 -0.48 -2.41 -15.92
C ARG A 50 -0.15 -3.90 -15.91
N VAL A 51 0.24 -4.44 -14.75
CA VAL A 51 0.74 -5.82 -14.63
C VAL A 51 -0.42 -6.81 -14.38
N LEU A 52 -1.42 -6.41 -13.60
CA LEU A 52 -2.53 -7.28 -13.20
C LEU A 52 -3.79 -7.11 -14.06
N GLY A 53 -3.93 -5.99 -14.78
CA GLY A 53 -5.12 -5.61 -15.57
C GLY A 53 -5.85 -4.43 -14.96
#